data_AF-A0A6B3G570-F1
#
_entry.id   AF-A0A6B3G570-F1
#
_cell.length_a   1.000
_cell.length_b   1.000
_cell.length_c   1.000
_cell.angle_alpha   90.00
_cell.angle_beta   90.00
_cell.angle_gamma   90.00
#
_symmetry.space_group_name_H-M   'P 1'
#
loop_
_entity.id
_entity.type
_entity.pdbx_description
1 polymer ?
#
loop_
_entity_poly.entity_id
_entity_poly.type
_entity_poly.pdbx_seq_one_letter_code
_entity_poly.pdbx_strand_id
1 'polypeptide(L)'
;RFSIPDAPGGGGIDSTLNVYVDGVFLKAIDLTSKYAWLYGNETAPGNSPGSGAPRHIYDEANVMLGKTVPAGSKIRLQKDSANTSTYAIDFINLEQVAPVANPNPATYTVPAGFTHQDVQNALDKVRMDTTGTLVGVYLPAGEYSTASKFQVYGKAVKVVGAGPWYTRFNAPATQDNTDVGFRAEASAKGSSFANFAYFGNYTSRIDGPGKVFDFSNVSDIVIDNIWNEHMVCLYWGANTDNITIKNSRIRNM
;
A
#
# COMPACT_ATOMS: atom_id res chain seq x y z
N ARG A 1 14.68 -3.61 -3.55
CA ARG A 1 14.86 -2.22 -3.99
C ARG A 1 15.68 -2.19 -5.26
N PHE A 2 15.22 -1.49 -6.29
CA PHE A 2 15.79 -1.54 -7.64
C PHE A 2 15.71 -0.17 -8.32
N SER A 3 16.44 -0.03 -9.42
CA SER A 3 16.30 1.07 -10.37
C SER A 3 16.30 0.51 -11.78
N ILE A 4 15.39 1.01 -12.61
CA ILE A 4 15.40 0.85 -14.07
C ILE A 4 15.27 2.24 -14.71
N PRO A 5 15.70 2.46 -15.96
CA PRO A 5 15.57 3.74 -16.64
C PRO A 5 14.14 4.29 -16.63
N ASP A 6 14.03 5.61 -16.66
CA ASP A 6 12.79 6.29 -16.99
C ASP A 6 12.54 6.25 -18.52
N ALA A 7 11.31 6.54 -18.93
CA ALA A 7 11.00 6.80 -20.32
C ALA A 7 11.61 8.15 -20.75
N PRO A 8 11.97 8.35 -22.04
CA PRO A 8 12.53 9.62 -22.51
C PRO A 8 11.67 10.85 -22.23
N GLY A 9 10.34 10.68 -22.18
CA GLY A 9 9.38 11.74 -21.85
C GLY A 9 8.98 11.83 -20.38
N GLY A 10 9.53 10.98 -19.50
CA GLY A 10 9.01 10.73 -18.16
C GLY A 10 7.82 9.77 -18.16
N GLY A 11 7.29 9.48 -16.97
CA GLY A 11 6.15 8.58 -16.77
C GLY A 11 6.51 7.10 -16.62
N GLY A 12 7.81 6.77 -16.66
CA GLY A 12 8.32 5.43 -16.41
C GLY A 12 8.18 4.45 -17.57
N ILE A 13 8.79 3.28 -17.38
CA ILE A 13 8.65 2.09 -18.22
C ILE A 13 8.33 0.90 -17.33
N ASP A 14 7.74 -0.12 -17.93
CA ASP A 14 7.57 -1.43 -17.30
C ASP A 14 8.65 -2.39 -17.79
N SER A 15 9.06 -3.29 -16.89
CA SER A 15 10.00 -4.35 -17.17
C SER A 15 9.76 -5.54 -16.25
N THR A 16 10.50 -6.61 -16.49
CA THR A 16 10.50 -7.79 -15.62
C THR A 16 11.94 -8.18 -15.30
N LEU A 17 12.12 -8.87 -14.18
CA LEU A 17 13.39 -9.52 -13.82
C LEU A 17 13.12 -10.92 -13.30
N ASN A 18 13.95 -11.89 -13.67
CA ASN A 18 13.68 -13.28 -13.33
C ASN A 18 14.22 -13.62 -11.93
N VAL A 19 13.42 -14.32 -11.15
CA VAL A 19 13.76 -14.85 -9.82
C VAL A 19 14.03 -16.34 -9.95
N TYR A 20 15.22 -16.75 -9.52
CA TYR A 20 15.66 -18.14 -9.45
C TYR A 20 15.85 -18.56 -7.99
N VAL A 21 15.55 -19.82 -7.69
CA VAL A 21 15.88 -20.46 -6.40
C VAL A 21 16.66 -21.73 -6.68
N ASP A 22 17.86 -21.82 -6.10
CA ASP A 22 18.80 -22.93 -6.29
C ASP A 22 19.09 -23.25 -7.77
N GLY A 23 19.20 -22.18 -8.57
CA GLY A 23 19.47 -22.25 -10.00
C GLY A 23 18.26 -22.58 -10.88
N VAL A 24 17.09 -22.88 -10.29
CA VAL A 24 15.85 -23.15 -11.03
C VAL A 24 15.02 -21.88 -11.15
N PHE A 25 14.55 -21.58 -12.36
CA PHE A 25 13.63 -20.46 -12.59
C PHE A 25 12.37 -20.67 -11.75
N LEU A 26 12.02 -19.67 -10.94
CA LEU A 26 10.82 -19.71 -10.12
C LEU A 26 9.70 -18.89 -10.74
N LYS A 27 9.94 -17.60 -10.97
CA LYS A 27 9.00 -16.67 -11.61
C LYS A 27 9.69 -15.36 -11.97
N ALA A 28 9.03 -14.53 -12.78
CA ALA A 28 9.42 -13.13 -12.94
C ALA A 28 8.83 -12.27 -11.81
N ILE A 29 9.53 -11.18 -11.48
CA ILE A 29 9.00 -10.03 -10.74
C ILE A 29 8.77 -8.88 -11.72
N ASP A 30 7.62 -8.24 -11.61
CA ASP A 30 7.28 -7.04 -12.38
C ASP A 30 7.93 -5.82 -11.73
N LEU A 31 8.53 -4.98 -12.56
CA LEU A 31 9.24 -3.76 -12.17
C LEU A 31 8.68 -2.59 -12.99
N THR A 32 8.49 -1.44 -12.35
CA THR A 32 8.11 -0.21 -13.04
C THR A 32 8.95 0.95 -12.53
N SER A 33 9.31 1.88 -13.41
CA SER A 33 9.91 3.16 -13.01
C SER A 33 8.90 4.29 -12.86
N LYS A 34 7.59 4.00 -13.01
CA LYS A 34 6.49 4.98 -12.94
C LYS A 34 6.53 5.87 -11.69
N TYR A 35 6.92 5.31 -10.55
CA TYR A 35 6.94 6.02 -9.26
C TYR A 35 8.36 6.46 -8.83
N ALA A 36 9.37 6.04 -9.59
CA ALA A 36 10.73 6.54 -9.48
C ALA A 36 10.90 7.82 -10.32
N TRP A 37 12.11 8.36 -10.30
CA TRP A 37 12.56 9.47 -11.14
C TRP A 37 11.79 10.77 -10.91
N LEU A 38 12.38 11.58 -10.04
CA LEU A 38 12.08 12.99 -9.90
C LEU A 38 13.23 13.80 -10.49
N TYR A 39 12.98 15.04 -10.91
CA TYR A 39 13.94 15.87 -11.64
C TYR A 39 13.91 17.31 -11.15
N GLY A 40 15.06 17.99 -11.19
CA GLY A 40 15.12 19.42 -10.87
C GLY A 40 15.43 19.69 -9.39
N ASN A 41 14.87 20.75 -8.82
CA ASN A 41 15.18 21.21 -7.46
C ASN A 41 14.66 20.23 -6.39
N GLU A 42 15.42 20.01 -5.32
CA GLU A 42 15.03 19.12 -4.22
C GLU A 42 13.75 19.56 -3.51
N THR A 43 13.54 20.86 -3.36
CA THR A 43 12.38 21.39 -2.62
C THR A 43 11.09 21.40 -3.45
N ALA A 44 11.22 21.30 -4.78
CA ALA A 44 10.10 21.32 -5.72
C ALA A 44 10.48 20.55 -7.01
N PRO A 45 10.64 19.22 -6.94
CA PRO A 45 11.03 18.46 -8.11
C PRO A 45 9.85 18.28 -9.08
N GLY A 46 10.15 18.22 -10.37
CA GLY A 46 9.23 17.78 -11.42
C GLY A 46 9.35 16.28 -11.67
N ASN A 47 8.42 15.74 -12.45
CA ASN A 47 8.37 14.34 -12.88
C ASN A 47 8.69 14.16 -14.38
N SER A 48 9.31 15.18 -14.99
CA SER A 48 9.74 15.17 -16.38
C SER A 48 11.26 15.24 -16.48
N PRO A 49 11.93 14.44 -17.33
CA PRO A 49 13.38 14.48 -17.50
C PRO A 49 13.95 15.86 -17.86
N GLY A 50 13.14 16.69 -18.54
CA GLY A 50 13.50 18.06 -18.88
C GLY A 50 13.53 19.05 -17.70
N SER A 51 13.04 18.66 -16.50
CA SER A 51 12.96 19.54 -15.33
C SER A 51 14.29 19.70 -14.57
N GLY A 52 15.35 19.01 -14.98
CA GLY A 52 16.71 19.17 -14.45
C GLY A 52 17.37 17.84 -14.07
N ALA A 53 18.34 17.89 -13.15
CA ALA A 53 19.08 16.70 -12.75
C ALA A 53 18.18 15.64 -12.07
N PRO A 54 18.39 14.34 -12.34
CA PRO A 54 17.58 13.26 -11.79
C PRO A 54 17.84 13.05 -10.29
N ARG A 55 16.80 12.59 -9.59
CA ARG A 55 16.77 12.21 -8.18
C ARG A 55 15.65 11.17 -7.97
N HIS A 56 15.53 10.62 -6.76
CA HIS A 56 14.54 9.57 -6.44
C HIS A 56 14.58 8.38 -7.43
N ILE A 57 15.81 7.94 -7.76
CA ILE A 57 16.05 7.03 -8.89
C ILE A 57 15.81 5.54 -8.58
N TYR A 58 15.41 5.20 -7.35
CA TYR A 58 15.16 3.83 -6.91
C TYR A 58 13.73 3.71 -6.40
N ASP A 59 13.13 2.54 -6.62
CA ASP A 59 11.82 2.15 -6.09
C ASP A 59 11.89 0.73 -5.50
N GLU A 60 10.78 0.26 -4.94
CA GLU A 60 10.62 -1.12 -4.47
C GLU A 60 9.59 -1.90 -5.28
N ALA A 61 9.84 -3.21 -5.39
CA ALA A 61 8.90 -4.16 -5.96
C ALA A 61 8.84 -5.36 -5.02
N ASN A 62 7.68 -6.00 -4.97
CA ASN A 62 7.42 -7.13 -4.10
C ASN A 62 6.72 -8.26 -4.83
N VAL A 63 7.03 -9.50 -4.43
CA VAL A 63 6.46 -10.68 -5.06
C VAL A 63 6.34 -11.83 -4.06
N MET A 64 5.17 -12.45 -4.02
CA MET A 64 4.99 -13.75 -3.37
C MET A 64 5.64 -14.85 -4.21
N LEU A 65 6.53 -15.61 -3.58
CA LEU A 65 7.28 -16.70 -4.23
C LEU A 65 6.45 -17.98 -4.44
N GLY A 66 5.26 -18.07 -3.83
CA GLY A 66 4.36 -19.23 -3.94
C GLY A 66 4.83 -20.48 -3.20
N LYS A 67 6.02 -20.44 -2.60
CA LYS A 67 6.57 -21.48 -1.72
C LYS A 67 7.44 -20.84 -0.63
N THR A 68 7.54 -21.48 0.52
CA THR A 68 8.56 -21.14 1.52
C THR A 68 9.92 -21.56 0.99
N VAL A 69 10.86 -20.62 0.88
CA VAL A 69 12.25 -20.90 0.51
C VAL A 69 13.03 -21.28 1.78
N PRO A 70 13.59 -22.50 1.88
CA PRO A 70 14.33 -22.91 3.07
C PRO A 70 15.58 -22.06 3.32
N ALA A 71 15.96 -21.90 4.59
CA ALA A 71 17.23 -21.29 4.96
C ALA A 71 18.40 -22.03 4.28
N GLY A 72 19.38 -21.28 3.75
CA GLY A 72 20.50 -21.82 2.99
C GLY A 72 20.29 -21.93 1.47
N SER A 73 19.05 -21.79 0.99
CA SER A 73 18.77 -21.72 -0.45
C SER A 73 19.41 -20.47 -1.08
N LYS A 74 19.74 -20.53 -2.37
CA LYS A 74 20.28 -19.39 -3.12
C LYS A 74 19.19 -18.75 -3.96
N ILE A 75 18.81 -17.52 -3.62
CA ILE A 75 17.94 -16.69 -4.44
C ILE A 75 18.80 -15.82 -5.37
N ARG A 76 18.51 -15.87 -6.67
CA ARG A 76 19.19 -15.05 -7.68
C ARG A 76 18.18 -14.25 -8.48
N LEU A 77 18.41 -12.95 -8.55
CA LEU A 77 17.77 -12.07 -9.54
C LEU A 77 18.62 -12.08 -10.80
N GLN A 78 18.01 -12.34 -11.96
CA GLN A 78 18.73 -12.53 -13.21
C GLN A 78 18.02 -11.83 -14.38
N LYS A 79 18.78 -11.08 -15.16
CA LYS A 79 18.39 -10.57 -16.47
C LYS A 79 18.71 -11.65 -17.51
N ASP A 80 17.68 -12.23 -18.09
CA ASP A 80 17.78 -13.16 -19.23
C ASP A 80 17.50 -12.44 -20.55
N SER A 81 17.50 -13.17 -21.68
CA SER A 81 17.33 -12.60 -23.02
C SER A 81 16.02 -11.84 -23.21
N ALA A 82 14.95 -12.24 -22.52
CA ALA A 82 13.64 -11.59 -22.57
C ALA A 82 13.57 -10.29 -21.74
N ASN A 83 14.51 -10.08 -20.80
CA ASN A 83 14.53 -8.89 -19.95
C ASN A 83 15.34 -7.80 -20.66
N THR A 84 14.66 -6.81 -21.24
CA THR A 84 15.28 -5.84 -22.17
C THR A 84 15.81 -4.56 -21.51
N SER A 85 15.49 -4.31 -20.24
CA SER A 85 15.91 -3.08 -19.54
C SER A 85 17.32 -3.18 -18.93
N THR A 86 17.82 -2.09 -18.37
CA THR A 86 19.01 -2.10 -17.51
C THR A 86 18.55 -2.02 -16.06
N TYR A 87 19.20 -2.77 -15.18
CA TYR A 87 18.79 -2.90 -13.79
C TYR A 87 19.95 -2.54 -12.87
N ALA A 88 19.69 -1.68 -11.89
CA ALA A 88 20.51 -1.59 -10.69
C ALA A 88 19.72 -2.22 -9.54
N ILE A 89 20.32 -3.21 -8.88
CA ILE A 89 19.73 -3.88 -7.72
C ILE A 89 20.51 -3.44 -6.50
N ASP A 90 19.81 -2.83 -5.55
CA ASP A 90 20.41 -2.38 -4.29
C ASP A 90 20.45 -3.55 -3.29
N PHE A 91 19.26 -4.00 -2.87
CA PHE A 91 19.10 -5.15 -1.98
C PHE A 91 17.76 -5.86 -2.19
N ILE A 92 17.67 -7.06 -1.61
CA ILE A 92 16.42 -7.79 -1.41
C ILE A 92 16.15 -7.95 0.09
N ASN A 93 14.87 -7.94 0.46
CA ASN A 93 14.40 -8.39 1.77
C ASN A 93 13.58 -9.65 1.57
N LEU A 94 13.72 -10.59 2.51
CA LEU A 94 13.00 -11.85 2.53
C LEU A 94 12.20 -11.92 3.81
N GLU A 95 10.96 -12.38 3.71
CA GLU A 95 10.05 -12.49 4.84
C GLU A 95 9.24 -13.77 4.71
N GLN A 96 9.15 -14.54 5.80
CA GLN A 96 8.20 -15.63 5.88
C GLN A 96 6.88 -15.08 6.43
N VAL A 97 5.79 -15.31 5.69
CA VAL A 97 4.50 -14.69 5.97
C VAL A 97 3.36 -15.69 5.91
N ALA A 98 2.33 -15.45 6.71
CA ALA A 98 1.10 -16.24 6.73
C ALA A 98 -0.10 -15.29 6.85
N PRO A 99 -1.29 -15.64 6.30
CA PRO A 99 -2.45 -14.79 6.41
C PRO A 99 -2.98 -14.78 7.85
N VAL A 100 -3.46 -13.61 8.29
CA VAL A 100 -4.15 -13.43 9.57
C VAL A 100 -5.63 -13.79 9.39
N ALA A 101 -6.14 -14.71 10.21
CA ALA A 101 -7.54 -15.13 10.16
C ALA A 101 -8.50 -14.06 10.70
N ASN A 102 -9.79 -14.17 10.35
CA ASN A 102 -10.83 -13.35 10.96
C ASN A 102 -10.80 -13.52 12.49
N PRO A 103 -10.63 -12.44 13.29
CA PRO A 103 -10.53 -12.56 14.74
C PRO A 103 -11.76 -13.18 15.38
N ASN A 104 -12.96 -12.92 14.84
CA ASN A 104 -14.20 -13.53 15.27
C ASN A 104 -15.31 -13.33 14.19
N PRO A 105 -15.67 -14.36 13.42
CA PRO A 105 -16.72 -14.26 12.39
C PRO A 105 -18.11 -13.83 12.91
N ALA A 106 -18.38 -13.96 14.22
CA ALA A 106 -19.65 -13.53 14.80
C ALA A 106 -19.73 -12.01 15.04
N THR A 107 -18.60 -11.31 15.14
CA THR A 107 -18.55 -9.88 15.48
C THR A 107 -17.84 -9.02 14.44
N TYR A 108 -17.20 -9.64 13.44
CA TYR A 108 -16.59 -8.98 12.30
C TYR A 108 -17.40 -9.26 11.03
N THR A 109 -17.88 -8.20 10.40
CA THR A 109 -18.47 -8.33 9.07
C THR A 109 -17.38 -8.47 8.01
N VAL A 110 -17.69 -9.15 6.91
CA VAL A 110 -16.82 -9.30 5.75
C VAL A 110 -17.47 -8.60 4.56
N PRO A 111 -16.74 -7.78 3.78
CA PRO A 111 -17.25 -7.20 2.54
C PRO A 111 -17.74 -8.28 1.57
N ALA A 112 -18.78 -7.98 0.78
CA ALA A 112 -19.31 -8.92 -0.21
C ALA A 112 -18.36 -9.14 -1.41
N GLY A 113 -17.36 -8.28 -1.55
CA GLY A 113 -16.39 -8.29 -2.64
C GLY A 113 -15.21 -7.37 -2.34
N PHE A 114 -14.42 -7.08 -3.38
CA PHE A 114 -13.18 -6.34 -3.30
C PHE A 114 -13.29 -4.89 -3.80
N THR A 115 -14.51 -4.40 -4.05
CA THR A 115 -14.69 -3.03 -4.53
C THR A 115 -14.72 -2.03 -3.38
N HIS A 116 -14.49 -0.75 -3.68
CA HIS A 116 -14.68 0.34 -2.72
C HIS A 116 -16.08 0.28 -2.06
N GLN A 117 -17.14 0.08 -2.84
CA GLN A 117 -18.49 0.08 -2.30
C GLN A 117 -18.73 -1.12 -1.36
N ASP A 118 -18.14 -2.28 -1.64
CA ASP A 118 -18.28 -3.46 -0.77
C ASP A 118 -17.66 -3.22 0.61
N VAL A 119 -16.49 -2.59 0.65
CA VAL A 119 -15.80 -2.24 1.90
C VAL A 119 -16.54 -1.14 2.65
N GLN A 120 -17.02 -0.11 1.95
CA GLN A 120 -17.82 0.95 2.56
C GLN A 120 -19.12 0.39 3.16
N ASN A 121 -19.83 -0.48 2.44
CA ASN A 121 -21.04 -1.17 2.92
C ASN A 121 -20.76 -1.98 4.20
N ALA A 122 -19.59 -2.63 4.29
CA ALA A 122 -19.19 -3.36 5.49
C ALA A 122 -18.95 -2.42 6.68
N LEU A 123 -18.26 -1.28 6.46
CA LEU A 123 -18.09 -0.25 7.48
C LEU A 123 -19.43 0.30 7.97
N ASP A 124 -20.34 0.60 7.04
CA ASP A 124 -21.68 1.09 7.34
C ASP A 124 -22.51 0.08 8.13
N LYS A 125 -22.38 -1.21 7.82
CA LYS A 125 -23.05 -2.27 8.58
C LYS A 125 -22.62 -2.32 10.05
N VAL A 126 -21.33 -2.11 10.33
CA VAL A 126 -20.84 -2.02 11.72
C VAL A 126 -21.36 -0.76 12.41
N ARG A 127 -21.34 0.38 11.71
CA ARG A 127 -21.82 1.66 12.21
C ARG A 127 -23.31 1.62 12.56
N MET A 128 -24.13 0.98 11.71
CA MET A 128 -25.58 0.89 11.87
C MET A 128 -26.04 -0.23 12.81
N ASP A 129 -25.14 -1.08 13.30
CA ASP A 129 -25.51 -2.15 14.23
C ASP A 129 -25.90 -1.59 15.61
N THR A 130 -27.20 -1.65 15.89
CA THR A 130 -27.81 -1.24 17.16
C THR A 130 -27.76 -2.32 18.23
N THR A 131 -27.42 -3.57 17.88
CA THR A 131 -27.33 -4.67 18.83
C THR A 131 -26.03 -4.62 19.66
N GLY A 132 -25.01 -3.95 19.14
CA GLY A 132 -23.67 -3.90 19.74
C GLY A 132 -22.84 -5.17 19.47
N THR A 133 -23.35 -6.10 18.66
CA THR A 133 -22.67 -7.35 18.31
C THR A 133 -21.47 -7.11 17.39
N LEU A 134 -21.61 -6.20 16.42
CA LEU A 134 -20.56 -5.92 15.45
C LEU A 134 -19.55 -4.92 16.02
N VAL A 135 -18.28 -5.33 15.97
CA VAL A 135 -17.13 -4.56 16.47
C VAL A 135 -16.19 -4.13 15.36
N GLY A 136 -16.30 -4.72 14.16
CA GLY A 136 -15.31 -4.50 13.12
C GLY A 136 -15.64 -5.07 11.75
N VAL A 137 -14.73 -4.78 10.82
CA VAL A 137 -14.69 -5.32 9.47
C VAL A 137 -13.42 -6.17 9.35
N TYR A 138 -13.58 -7.43 8.96
CA TYR A 138 -12.46 -8.26 8.52
C TYR A 138 -12.37 -8.19 7.00
N LEU A 139 -11.18 -7.88 6.50
CA LEU A 139 -10.85 -7.84 5.08
C LEU A 139 -10.05 -9.11 4.73
N PRO A 140 -10.65 -10.08 4.03
CA PRO A 140 -9.91 -11.26 3.56
C PRO A 140 -8.71 -10.92 2.68
N ALA A 141 -7.92 -11.94 2.35
CA ALA A 141 -6.88 -11.81 1.34
C ALA A 141 -7.51 -11.44 -0.02
N GLY A 142 -6.96 -10.45 -0.69
CA GLY A 142 -7.40 -9.98 -1.99
C GLY A 142 -6.84 -8.61 -2.36
N GLU A 143 -7.04 -8.26 -3.63
CA GLU A 143 -6.72 -6.97 -4.22
C GLU A 143 -8.00 -6.11 -4.26
N TYR A 144 -8.03 -5.06 -3.44
CA TYR A 144 -9.17 -4.17 -3.27
C TYR A 144 -9.00 -2.92 -4.12
N SER A 145 -9.98 -2.65 -4.98
CA SER A 145 -9.97 -1.44 -5.81
C SER A 145 -10.57 -0.25 -5.07
N THR A 146 -9.84 0.87 -5.08
CA THR A 146 -10.26 2.11 -4.41
C THR A 146 -10.11 3.30 -5.34
N ALA A 147 -11.05 4.24 -5.27
CA ALA A 147 -11.02 5.47 -6.08
C ALA A 147 -11.32 6.74 -5.26
N SER A 148 -11.52 6.59 -3.95
CA SER A 148 -11.83 7.67 -3.01
C SER A 148 -11.53 7.22 -1.57
N LYS A 149 -11.68 8.16 -0.62
CA LYS A 149 -11.59 7.88 0.82
C LYS A 149 -12.81 7.09 1.32
N PHE A 150 -12.56 6.01 2.06
CA PHE A 150 -13.56 5.41 2.95
C PHE A 150 -13.93 6.37 4.07
N GLN A 151 -15.20 6.40 4.43
CA GLN A 151 -15.72 7.23 5.51
C GLN A 151 -15.96 6.39 6.77
N VAL A 152 -15.35 6.81 7.88
CA VAL A 152 -15.46 6.15 9.19
C VAL A 152 -16.02 7.14 10.20
N TYR A 153 -17.24 6.91 10.65
CA TYR A 153 -17.96 7.84 11.52
C TYR A 153 -19.06 7.13 12.30
N GLY A 154 -19.70 7.84 13.23
CA GLY A 154 -20.84 7.41 14.05
C GLY A 154 -20.48 6.46 15.19
N LYS A 155 -19.44 5.63 15.03
CA LYS A 155 -19.00 4.65 16.02
C LYS A 155 -17.54 4.25 15.75
N ALA A 156 -16.84 3.82 16.79
CA ALA A 156 -15.55 3.16 16.65
C ALA A 156 -15.66 1.84 15.86
N VAL A 157 -14.67 1.55 15.02
CA VAL A 157 -14.58 0.32 14.23
C VAL A 157 -13.18 -0.28 14.27
N LYS A 158 -13.09 -1.61 14.28
CA LYS A 158 -11.85 -2.34 14.06
C LYS A 158 -11.79 -2.83 12.62
N VAL A 159 -10.90 -2.28 11.81
CA VAL A 159 -10.65 -2.74 10.44
C VAL A 159 -9.40 -3.60 10.44
N VAL A 160 -9.56 -4.90 10.15
CA VAL A 160 -8.47 -5.88 10.24
C VAL A 160 -8.36 -6.64 8.92
N GLY A 161 -7.21 -6.57 8.26
CA GLY A 161 -6.93 -7.39 7.09
C GLY A 161 -6.26 -8.73 7.42
N ALA A 162 -6.05 -9.52 6.37
CA ALA A 162 -5.34 -10.79 6.42
C ALA A 162 -3.80 -10.65 6.44
N GLY A 163 -3.27 -9.45 6.62
CA GLY A 163 -1.84 -9.13 6.59
C GLY A 163 -1.46 -8.27 5.38
N PRO A 164 -0.42 -7.42 5.47
CA PRO A 164 -0.05 -6.49 4.38
C PRO A 164 0.29 -7.15 3.04
N TRP A 165 0.77 -8.39 3.08
CA TRP A 165 1.02 -9.16 1.87
C TRP A 165 -0.23 -9.75 1.22
N TYR A 166 -1.36 -9.78 1.94
CA TYR A 166 -2.56 -10.52 1.57
C TYR A 166 -3.75 -9.61 1.31
N THR A 167 -3.99 -8.60 2.15
CA THR A 167 -5.05 -7.60 1.95
C THR A 167 -4.42 -6.33 1.40
N ARG A 168 -4.66 -6.03 0.13
CA ARG A 168 -3.97 -4.97 -0.59
C ARG A 168 -4.98 -4.02 -1.23
N PHE A 169 -5.04 -2.78 -0.77
CA PHE A 169 -5.78 -1.73 -1.45
C PHE A 169 -4.92 -1.12 -2.56
N ASN A 170 -5.52 -0.87 -3.71
CA ASN A 170 -4.87 -0.25 -4.85
C ASN A 170 -5.67 0.95 -5.34
N ALA A 171 -4.99 2.06 -5.61
CA ALA A 171 -5.53 3.17 -6.39
C ALA A 171 -5.77 2.74 -7.86
N PRO A 172 -6.56 3.48 -8.65
CA PRO A 172 -6.85 3.11 -10.03
C PRO A 172 -5.59 3.17 -10.90
N ALA A 173 -5.25 2.06 -11.59
CA ALA A 173 -4.04 1.96 -12.41
C ALA A 173 -4.05 2.89 -13.65
N THR A 174 -5.24 3.30 -14.10
CA THR A 174 -5.43 4.18 -15.28
C THR A 174 -5.48 5.66 -14.92
N GLN A 175 -5.16 6.01 -13.67
CA GLN A 175 -5.11 7.38 -13.17
C GLN A 175 -3.80 7.60 -12.42
N ASP A 176 -3.47 8.86 -12.20
CA ASP A 176 -2.37 9.27 -11.33
C ASP A 176 -2.89 10.22 -10.25
N ASN A 177 -2.24 10.16 -9.08
CA ASN A 177 -2.46 11.06 -7.95
C ASN A 177 -3.90 11.08 -7.38
N THR A 178 -4.54 9.90 -7.32
CA THR A 178 -5.90 9.74 -6.79
C THR A 178 -5.91 9.76 -5.26
N ASP A 179 -6.73 10.61 -4.64
CA ASP A 179 -6.84 10.71 -3.18
C ASP A 179 -7.69 9.56 -2.59
N VAL A 180 -7.01 8.46 -2.29
CA VAL A 180 -7.56 7.23 -1.69
C VAL A 180 -7.12 7.07 -0.24
N GLY A 181 -7.82 6.25 0.55
CA GLY A 181 -7.50 6.04 1.97
C GLY A 181 -8.74 6.05 2.87
N PHE A 182 -8.59 6.59 4.07
CA PHE A 182 -9.60 6.66 5.12
C PHE A 182 -9.71 8.09 5.67
N ARG A 183 -10.95 8.52 5.90
CA ARG A 183 -11.28 9.66 6.75
C ARG A 183 -12.06 9.17 7.95
N ALA A 184 -11.73 9.72 9.12
CA ALA A 184 -12.40 9.41 10.37
C ALA A 184 -12.90 10.69 11.03
N GLU A 185 -14.16 10.68 11.45
CA GLU A 185 -14.74 11.76 12.26
C GLU A 185 -14.46 11.55 13.76
N ALA A 186 -14.68 12.58 14.58
CA ALA A 186 -14.56 12.51 16.04
C ALA A 186 -15.40 11.36 16.65
N SER A 187 -16.54 11.06 16.04
CA SER A 187 -17.45 9.96 16.44
C SER A 187 -16.83 8.56 16.25
N ALA A 188 -15.73 8.44 15.50
CA ALA A 188 -14.97 7.21 15.31
C ALA A 188 -13.77 7.05 16.27
N LYS A 189 -13.66 7.90 17.29
CA LYS A 189 -12.66 7.80 18.36
C LYS A 189 -12.53 6.36 18.89
N GLY A 190 -11.31 5.85 19.01
CA GLY A 190 -11.07 4.47 19.43
C GLY A 190 -11.02 3.44 18.30
N SER A 191 -11.16 3.85 17.04
CA SER A 191 -11.04 2.94 15.89
C SER A 191 -9.61 2.42 15.72
N SER A 192 -9.48 1.28 15.05
CA SER A 192 -8.18 0.72 14.69
C SER A 192 -8.16 0.19 13.27
N PHE A 193 -6.99 0.28 12.64
CA PHE A 193 -6.72 -0.14 11.28
C PHE A 193 -5.46 -1.00 11.28
N ALA A 194 -5.58 -2.27 10.91
CA ALA A 194 -4.47 -3.18 11.01
C ALA A 194 -4.39 -4.24 9.91
N ASN A 195 -3.16 -4.72 9.65
CA ASN A 195 -2.88 -5.89 8.84
C ASN A 195 -3.32 -5.77 7.37
N PHE A 196 -3.06 -4.65 6.71
CA PHE A 196 -3.29 -4.51 5.27
C PHE A 196 -2.28 -3.54 4.64
N ALA A 197 -2.20 -3.55 3.31
CA ALA A 197 -1.39 -2.62 2.54
C ALA A 197 -2.24 -1.63 1.75
N TYR A 198 -1.65 -0.47 1.44
CA TYR A 198 -2.25 0.56 0.60
C TYR A 198 -1.23 1.03 -0.44
N PHE A 199 -1.46 0.66 -1.70
CA PHE A 199 -0.63 1.05 -2.84
C PHE A 199 -1.34 2.17 -3.61
N GLY A 200 -0.73 3.35 -3.59
CA GLY A 200 -1.25 4.52 -4.30
C GLY A 200 -0.83 4.56 -5.76
N ASN A 201 -1.16 5.69 -6.40
CA ASN A 201 -0.75 6.00 -7.76
C ASN A 201 -0.16 7.42 -7.86
N TYR A 202 0.38 7.96 -6.76
CA TYR A 202 1.03 9.27 -6.81
C TYR A 202 2.37 9.17 -7.52
N THR A 203 2.54 10.00 -8.55
CA THR A 203 3.79 10.15 -9.32
C THR A 203 4.43 11.53 -9.08
N SER A 204 3.81 12.34 -8.24
CA SER A 204 4.25 13.69 -7.89
C SER A 204 3.71 14.08 -6.53
N ARG A 205 4.42 14.95 -5.83
CA ARG A 205 3.94 15.53 -4.58
C ARG A 205 2.80 16.51 -4.86
N ILE A 206 1.70 16.36 -4.13
CA ILE A 206 0.60 17.34 -4.09
C ILE A 206 0.36 17.73 -2.63
N ASP A 207 0.49 19.02 -2.34
CA ASP A 207 0.25 19.54 -0.98
C ASP A 207 -1.24 19.71 -0.72
N GLY A 208 -1.83 18.74 -0.02
CA GLY A 208 -3.26 18.76 0.36
C GLY A 208 -3.84 17.35 0.43
N PRO A 209 -4.17 16.71 -0.70
CA PRO A 209 -4.60 15.31 -0.76
C PRO A 209 -3.44 14.31 -0.56
N GLY A 210 -3.73 13.02 -0.59
CA GLY A 210 -2.73 11.95 -0.75
C GLY A 210 -2.24 11.29 0.53
N LYS A 211 -2.95 11.48 1.65
CA LYS A 211 -2.60 10.83 2.93
C LYS A 211 -3.49 9.63 3.17
N VAL A 212 -2.96 8.41 3.28
CA VAL A 212 -3.81 7.21 3.50
C VAL A 212 -4.76 7.41 4.68
N PHE A 213 -4.27 7.98 5.78
CA PHE A 213 -5.05 8.38 6.94
C PHE A 213 -5.04 9.91 7.07
N ASP A 214 -6.11 10.54 6.59
CA ASP A 214 -6.32 11.99 6.59
C ASP A 214 -7.29 12.35 7.73
N PHE A 215 -6.75 12.61 8.92
CA PHE A 215 -7.52 12.68 10.15
C PHE A 215 -7.49 14.05 10.79
N SER A 216 -8.66 14.51 11.22
CA SER A 216 -8.83 15.79 11.89
C SER A 216 -9.82 15.68 13.04
N ASN A 217 -9.52 16.30 14.19
CA ASN A 217 -10.40 16.33 15.37
C ASN A 217 -10.81 14.93 15.88
N VAL A 218 -9.88 13.96 15.84
CA VAL A 218 -10.12 12.58 16.27
C VAL A 218 -9.01 12.12 17.20
N SER A 219 -9.33 11.20 18.11
CA SER A 219 -8.38 10.68 19.09
C SER A 219 -8.46 9.17 19.27
N ASP A 220 -7.48 8.63 19.99
CA ASP A 220 -7.38 7.23 20.40
C ASP A 220 -7.42 6.24 19.20
N ILE A 221 -6.80 6.59 18.08
CA ILE A 221 -6.73 5.72 16.90
C ILE A 221 -5.44 4.89 16.92
N VAL A 222 -5.56 3.61 16.54
CA VAL A 222 -4.42 2.72 16.35
C VAL A 222 -4.28 2.34 14.88
N ILE A 223 -3.10 2.59 14.30
CA ILE A 223 -2.67 2.15 12.97
C ILE A 223 -1.53 1.14 13.18
N ASP A 224 -1.74 -0.13 12.85
CA ASP A 224 -0.81 -1.20 13.21
C ASP A 224 -0.53 -2.13 12.02
N ASN A 225 0.73 -2.40 11.75
CA ASN A 225 1.13 -3.33 10.69
C ASN A 225 0.51 -2.96 9.33
N ILE A 226 0.63 -1.68 8.95
CA ILE A 226 0.26 -1.17 7.63
C ILE A 226 1.50 -1.08 6.76
N TRP A 227 1.37 -1.46 5.48
CA TRP A 227 2.38 -1.17 4.47
C TRP A 227 1.81 -0.21 3.45
N ASN A 228 2.42 0.96 3.27
CA ASN A 228 1.98 1.91 2.26
C ASN A 228 3.13 2.38 1.36
N GLU A 229 2.80 2.52 0.07
CA GLU A 229 3.70 3.03 -0.97
C GLU A 229 2.94 3.94 -1.94
N HIS A 230 3.68 4.86 -2.58
CA HIS A 230 3.21 5.71 -3.68
C HIS A 230 2.00 6.58 -3.32
N MET A 231 2.06 7.14 -2.11
CA MET A 231 1.13 8.09 -1.53
C MET A 231 1.93 9.29 -1.03
N VAL A 232 1.33 10.48 -0.93
CA VAL A 232 2.04 11.65 -0.36
C VAL A 232 2.45 11.39 1.09
N CYS A 233 1.58 10.77 1.89
CA CYS A 233 1.89 10.36 3.26
C CYS A 233 1.12 9.08 3.66
N LEU A 234 1.62 8.36 4.68
CA LEU A 234 0.76 7.43 5.43
C LEU A 234 -0.31 8.18 6.22
N TYR A 235 0.11 9.13 7.06
CA TYR A 235 -0.74 9.79 8.05
C TYR A 235 -0.46 11.29 8.10
N TRP A 236 -1.52 12.08 8.19
CA TRP A 236 -1.43 13.50 8.54
C TRP A 236 -2.58 13.85 9.49
N GLY A 237 -2.22 14.26 10.71
CA GLY A 237 -3.16 14.64 11.76
C GLY A 237 -3.30 16.15 11.90
N ALA A 238 -4.52 16.65 12.01
CA ALA A 238 -4.80 18.03 12.42
C ALA A 238 -5.70 18.02 13.67
N ASN A 239 -5.18 18.52 14.80
CA ASN A 239 -5.88 18.46 16.09
C ASN A 239 -6.29 17.02 16.47
N THR A 240 -5.29 16.14 16.61
CA THR A 240 -5.49 14.71 16.92
C THR A 240 -4.70 14.31 18.15
N ASP A 241 -5.28 13.48 19.03
CA ASP A 241 -4.67 13.05 20.29
C ASP A 241 -4.56 11.53 20.39
N ASN A 242 -3.53 11.03 21.11
CA ASN A 242 -3.35 9.61 21.43
C ASN A 242 -3.35 8.66 20.21
N ILE A 243 -2.72 9.08 19.12
CA ILE A 243 -2.58 8.28 17.91
C ILE A 243 -1.38 7.35 18.05
N THR A 244 -1.60 6.05 17.87
CA THR A 244 -0.52 5.05 17.87
C THR A 244 -0.30 4.52 16.47
N ILE A 245 0.88 4.73 15.91
CA ILE A 245 1.32 4.10 14.65
C ILE A 245 2.48 3.16 14.99
N LYS A 246 2.33 1.87 14.69
CA LYS A 246 3.36 0.85 15.01
C LYS A 246 3.44 -0.24 13.95
N ASN A 247 4.57 -0.96 13.93
CA ASN A 247 4.85 -2.11 13.06
C ASN A 247 4.65 -1.86 11.55
N SER A 248 4.65 -0.60 11.11
CA SER A 248 4.25 -0.22 9.76
C SER A 248 5.45 0.05 8.85
N ARG A 249 5.25 -0.11 7.53
CA ARG A 249 6.24 0.13 6.46
C ARG A 249 5.76 1.32 5.64
N ILE A 250 6.48 2.44 5.74
CA ILE A 250 6.18 3.69 5.02
C ILE A 250 7.33 3.92 4.04
N ARG A 251 7.10 3.67 2.75
CA ARG A 251 8.18 3.61 1.74
C ARG A 251 7.76 4.29 0.45
N ASN A 252 8.70 4.88 -0.30
CA ASN A 252 8.44 5.43 -1.63
C ASN A 252 7.24 6.40 -1.66
N MET A 253 7.30 7.43 -0.80
CA MET A 253 6.28 8.47 -0.63
C MET A 253 6.52 9.66 -1.55
#